data_AF-A0A2M7UTY9-F1
#
_entry.id   AF-A0A2M7UTY9-F1
#
_cell.length_a   1.000
_cell.length_b   1.000
_cell.length_c   1.000
_cell.angle_alpha   90.00
_cell.angle_beta   90.00
_cell.angle_gamma   90.00
#
_symmetry.space_group_name_H-M   'P 1'
#
loop_
_entity.id
_entity.type
_entity.pdbx_description
1 polymer ?
#
loop_
_entity_poly.entity_id
_entity_poly.type
_entity_poly.pdbx_seq_one_letter_code
_entity_poly.pdbx_strand_id
1 'polypeptide(L)'
;MDLKNLQKKYPRFIYESYSCRISGKDLKISFNFRVEPGLSFNPVIIIQDIPKLSLAKFDNLIFNLGLIEMISYWKATCSPTIEIKAGSLNKEQINFWQGLILKGMGQFFFENKIPFQKPKLITGKTRLLKIIFNNLGRGILVPVGGGKDSAVTLELMKKAGKGVQCFSLNPTGAALKTMKVAGCKKPIIVRRKIDKKLLELNRRGFLNGHTPFSAYLAFLSLLAAAIFGQKYVALSNERSSNEGNVKYLGRTINHQWSKSFEFEQKFRNYCK
;
A
#
# COMPACT_ATOMS: atom_id res chain seq x y z
N MET A 1 19.16 16.87 -6.07
CA MET A 1 19.38 17.50 -4.74
C MET A 1 20.17 16.54 -3.86
N ASP A 2 20.99 17.06 -2.94
CA ASP A 2 21.69 16.26 -1.93
C ASP A 2 20.75 15.82 -0.79
N LEU A 3 20.90 14.58 -0.31
CA LEU A 3 20.06 14.01 0.74
C LEU A 3 20.20 14.76 2.06
N LYS A 4 21.43 15.11 2.48
CA LYS A 4 21.65 15.77 3.78
C LYS A 4 20.96 17.13 3.79
N ASN A 5 21.09 17.87 2.69
CA ASN A 5 20.39 19.15 2.52
C ASN A 5 18.86 18.99 2.53
N LEU A 6 18.32 17.95 1.87
CA LEU A 6 16.89 17.63 1.91
C LEU A 6 16.41 17.31 3.32
N GLN A 7 17.12 16.45 4.05
CA GLN A 7 16.75 16.06 5.42
C GLN A 7 16.90 17.20 6.42
N LYS A 8 17.92 18.06 6.26
CA LYS A 8 18.08 19.28 7.07
C LYS A 8 16.94 20.26 6.82
N LYS A 9 16.54 20.43 5.56
CA LYS A 9 15.43 21.29 5.18
C LYS A 9 14.08 20.71 5.58
N TYR A 10 13.90 19.39 5.46
CA TYR A 10 12.66 18.66 5.69
C TYR A 10 12.82 17.59 6.78
N PRO A 11 13.02 17.95 8.05
CA PRO A 11 13.39 17.01 9.11
C PRO A 11 12.27 16.06 9.53
N ARG A 12 11.01 16.42 9.23
CA ARG A 12 9.84 15.69 9.73
C ARG A 12 8.77 15.51 8.67
N PHE A 13 8.36 14.26 8.48
CA PHE A 13 7.17 13.88 7.74
C PHE A 13 6.06 13.51 8.74
N ILE A 14 4.83 13.92 8.49
CA ILE A 14 3.72 13.75 9.43
C ILE A 14 2.54 13.10 8.70
N TYR A 15 2.08 11.96 9.20
CA TYR A 15 0.76 11.43 8.89
C TYR A 15 -0.26 12.06 9.83
N GLU A 16 -0.86 13.16 9.39
CA GLU A 16 -1.67 14.05 10.22
C GLU A 16 -3.04 13.44 10.53
N SER A 17 -3.77 13.02 9.50
CA SER A 17 -5.11 12.46 9.63
C SER A 17 -5.56 11.74 8.35
N TYR A 18 -6.72 11.08 8.43
CA TYR A 18 -7.45 10.56 7.28
C TYR A 18 -8.94 10.78 7.48
N SER A 19 -9.70 10.81 6.39
CA SER A 19 -11.15 10.91 6.39
C SER A 19 -11.76 9.97 5.37
N CYS A 20 -12.98 9.53 5.65
CA CYS A 20 -13.76 8.68 4.76
C CYS A 20 -15.17 9.22 4.63
N ARG A 21 -15.73 9.14 3.41
CA ARG A 21 -17.12 9.50 3.13
C ARG A 21 -17.68 8.60 2.04
N ILE A 22 -18.96 8.25 2.19
CA ILE A 22 -19.72 7.57 1.13
C ILE A 22 -20.38 8.63 0.26
N SER A 23 -20.24 8.53 -1.05
CA SER A 23 -20.89 9.40 -2.03
C SER A 23 -21.59 8.52 -3.06
N GLY A 24 -22.91 8.46 -3.01
CA GLY A 24 -23.67 7.46 -3.76
C GLY A 24 -23.31 6.04 -3.29
N LYS A 25 -22.75 5.23 -4.19
CA LYS A 25 -22.26 3.88 -3.87
C LYS A 25 -20.75 3.81 -3.66
N ASP A 26 -20.04 4.93 -3.75
CA ASP A 26 -18.58 4.94 -3.72
C ASP A 26 -18.07 5.36 -2.35
N LEU A 27 -17.03 4.68 -1.87
CA LEU A 27 -16.27 5.09 -0.69
C LEU A 27 -15.06 5.92 -1.10
N LYS A 28 -15.06 7.20 -0.73
CA LYS A 28 -13.91 8.09 -0.88
C LYS A 28 -13.11 8.15 0.42
N ILE A 29 -11.82 7.82 0.34
CA ILE A 29 -10.85 7.90 1.43
C ILE A 29 -9.84 8.99 1.06
N SER A 30 -9.59 9.94 1.97
CA SER A 30 -8.61 11.01 1.78
C SER A 30 -7.59 10.95 2.92
N PHE A 31 -6.31 11.06 2.61
CA PHE A 31 -5.26 11.15 3.62
C PHE A 31 -4.71 12.57 3.69
N ASN A 32 -4.18 12.96 4.83
CA ASN A 32 -3.50 14.22 5.03
C ASN A 32 -2.08 13.96 5.51
N PHE A 33 -1.11 14.28 4.66
CA PHE A 33 0.30 14.23 4.98
C PHE A 33 0.89 15.63 4.98
N ARG A 34 1.81 15.89 5.90
CA ARG A 34 2.57 17.14 5.98
C ARG A 34 4.06 16.84 6.00
N VAL A 35 4.87 17.70 5.43
CA VAL A 35 6.32 17.69 5.63
C VAL A 35 6.74 19.07 6.07
N GLU A 36 7.38 19.14 7.23
CA GLU A 36 7.81 20.41 7.79
C GLU A 36 9.14 20.83 7.16
N PRO A 37 9.30 22.08 6.70
CA PRO A 37 8.30 23.14 6.59
C PRO A 37 7.56 23.13 5.24
N GLY A 38 6.28 23.50 5.26
CA GLY A 38 5.56 24.04 4.10
C GLY A 38 5.11 23.06 3.00
N LEU A 39 5.30 21.75 3.18
CA LEU A 39 4.77 20.75 2.23
C LEU A 39 3.58 20.01 2.83
N SER A 40 2.65 19.65 1.96
CA SER A 40 1.42 18.95 2.30
C SER A 40 0.97 18.12 1.10
N PHE A 41 0.33 16.98 1.35
CA PHE A 41 -0.19 16.09 0.33
C PHE A 41 -1.55 15.54 0.77
N ASN A 42 -2.47 15.45 -0.18
CA ASN A 42 -3.84 14.98 0.00
C ASN A 42 -4.24 13.92 -1.04
N PRO A 43 -3.59 12.74 -1.06
CA PRO A 43 -4.03 11.63 -1.91
C PRO A 43 -5.47 11.22 -1.61
N VAL A 44 -6.13 10.73 -2.66
CA VAL A 44 -7.48 10.21 -2.58
C VAL A 44 -7.55 8.82 -3.18
N ILE A 45 -8.26 7.93 -2.48
CA ILE A 45 -8.66 6.61 -2.96
C ILE A 45 -10.19 6.59 -3.07
N ILE A 46 -10.71 6.00 -4.14
CA ILE A 46 -12.14 5.80 -4.36
C ILE A 46 -12.35 4.30 -4.59
N ILE A 47 -13.13 3.66 -3.73
CA ILE A 47 -13.58 2.28 -3.89
C ILE A 47 -15.00 2.34 -4.43
N GLN A 48 -15.21 1.80 -5.63
CA GLN A 48 -16.49 1.91 -6.32
C GLN A 48 -17.48 0.83 -5.87
N ASP A 49 -18.77 1.16 -5.92
CA ASP A 49 -19.88 0.22 -5.71
C ASP A 49 -19.80 -0.60 -4.41
N ILE A 50 -19.44 0.05 -3.29
CA ILE A 50 -19.38 -0.62 -1.98
C ILE A 50 -20.78 -1.03 -1.50
N PRO A 51 -20.89 -2.16 -0.76
CA PRO A 51 -22.15 -2.52 -0.11
C PRO A 51 -22.50 -1.51 1.00
N LYS A 52 -23.77 -1.43 1.37
CA LYS A 52 -24.21 -0.62 2.52
C LYS A 52 -23.58 -1.17 3.80
N LEU A 53 -22.77 -0.35 4.48
CA LEU A 53 -22.01 -0.76 5.67
C LEU A 53 -21.71 0.44 6.57
N SER A 54 -21.30 0.15 7.81
CA SER A 54 -20.77 1.15 8.74
C SER A 54 -19.25 1.26 8.61
N LEU A 55 -18.76 2.46 8.26
CA LEU A 55 -17.33 2.71 8.04
C LEU A 55 -16.48 2.56 9.31
N ALA A 56 -17.08 2.72 10.50
CA ALA A 56 -16.38 2.60 11.77
C ALA A 56 -15.69 1.24 11.95
N LYS A 57 -16.20 0.18 11.30
CA LYS A 57 -15.61 -1.17 11.36
C LYS A 57 -14.30 -1.30 10.58
N PHE A 58 -14.03 -0.39 9.65
CA PHE A 58 -12.85 -0.43 8.77
C PHE A 58 -11.79 0.60 9.13
N ASP A 59 -11.99 1.35 10.21
CA ASP A 59 -11.11 2.44 10.64
C ASP A 59 -9.65 1.99 10.79
N ASN A 60 -9.43 0.81 11.39
CA ASN A 60 -8.09 0.22 11.52
C ASN A 60 -7.43 -0.06 10.16
N LEU A 61 -8.18 -0.62 9.21
CA LEU A 61 -7.66 -0.96 7.89
C LEU A 61 -7.38 0.30 7.06
N ILE A 62 -8.22 1.33 7.19
CA ILE A 62 -8.03 2.61 6.53
C ILE A 62 -6.79 3.34 7.09
N PHE A 63 -6.60 3.34 8.42
CA PHE A 63 -5.41 3.88 9.06
C PHE A 63 -4.13 3.25 8.48
N ASN A 64 -4.11 1.91 8.42
CA ASN A 64 -2.97 1.14 7.89
C ASN A 64 -2.76 1.33 6.39
N LEU A 65 -3.82 1.51 5.61
CA LEU A 65 -3.72 1.90 4.20
C LEU A 65 -3.04 3.26 4.04
N GLY A 66 -3.28 4.20 4.95
CA GLY A 66 -2.57 5.48 4.96
C GLY A 66 -1.09 5.37 5.33
N LEU A 67 -0.71 4.43 6.19
CA LEU A 67 0.70 4.16 6.53
C LEU A 67 1.51 3.63 5.35
N ILE A 68 0.91 2.80 4.48
CA ILE A 68 1.60 2.38 3.25
C ILE A 68 1.53 3.45 2.16
N GLU A 69 0.43 4.22 2.09
CA GLU A 69 0.27 5.34 1.15
C GLU A 69 1.33 6.42 1.40
N MET A 70 1.61 6.78 2.66
CA MET A 70 2.56 7.84 3.00
C MET A 70 3.98 7.58 2.47
N ILE A 71 4.38 6.33 2.28
CA ILE A 71 5.72 5.99 1.77
C ILE A 71 5.95 6.58 0.37
N SER A 72 4.88 6.66 -0.45
CA SER A 72 4.93 7.29 -1.77
C SER A 72 5.28 8.77 -1.73
N TYR A 73 5.01 9.43 -0.61
CA TYR A 73 5.20 10.87 -0.39
C TYR A 73 6.43 11.18 0.44
N TRP A 74 6.68 10.37 1.49
CA TRP A 74 7.88 10.47 2.32
C TRP A 74 9.15 10.36 1.48
N LYS A 75 9.15 9.53 0.43
CA LYS A 75 10.30 9.35 -0.45
C LYS A 75 10.82 10.66 -1.06
N ALA A 76 9.96 11.67 -1.25
CA ALA A 76 10.36 12.94 -1.87
C ALA A 76 11.44 13.67 -1.06
N THR A 77 11.43 13.49 0.26
CA THR A 77 12.31 14.21 1.20
C THR A 77 13.16 13.29 2.07
N CYS A 78 12.77 12.02 2.20
CA CYS A 78 13.39 11.04 3.09
C CYS A 78 13.59 11.58 4.51
N SER A 79 12.61 12.31 5.05
CA SER A 79 12.69 12.88 6.39
C SER A 79 13.14 11.84 7.43
N PRO A 80 14.11 12.17 8.29
CA PRO A 80 14.66 11.23 9.27
C PRO A 80 13.64 10.82 10.34
N THR A 81 12.61 11.64 10.58
CA THR A 81 11.51 11.34 11.49
C THR A 81 10.19 11.27 10.72
N ILE A 82 9.40 10.24 10.99
CA ILE A 82 8.00 10.15 10.60
C ILE A 82 7.16 10.21 11.88
N GLU A 83 6.31 11.22 12.00
CA GLU A 83 5.34 11.38 13.07
C GLU A 83 3.96 10.89 12.61
N ILE A 84 3.34 9.99 13.38
CA ILE A 84 2.05 9.39 13.09
C ILE A 84 1.06 9.91 14.11
N LYS A 85 0.32 10.95 13.73
CA LYS A 85 -0.76 11.55 14.55
C LYS A 85 -2.12 10.92 14.28
N ALA A 86 -2.31 10.37 13.08
CA ALA A 86 -3.56 9.74 12.65
C ALA A 86 -3.95 8.49 13.46
N GLY A 87 -3.03 7.95 14.28
CA GLY A 87 -3.26 6.77 15.11
C GLY A 87 -2.02 6.40 15.91
N SER A 88 -2.04 5.21 16.51
CA SER A 88 -0.96 4.70 17.36
C SER A 88 -0.41 3.39 16.82
N LEU A 89 0.90 3.19 16.96
CA LEU A 89 1.56 1.91 16.70
C LEU A 89 2.26 1.37 17.95
N ASN A 90 2.15 0.06 18.18
CA ASN A 90 2.95 -0.61 19.20
C ASN A 90 4.39 -0.88 18.70
N LYS A 91 5.25 -1.39 19.58
CA LYS A 91 6.68 -1.67 19.26
C LYS A 91 6.85 -2.65 18.10
N GLU A 92 6.04 -3.69 18.03
CA GLU A 92 6.11 -4.70 16.96
C GLU A 92 5.70 -4.11 15.61
N GLN A 93 4.64 -3.31 15.60
CA GLN A 93 4.17 -2.61 14.41
C GLN A 93 5.20 -1.58 13.92
N ILE A 94 5.84 -0.83 14.83
CA ILE A 94 6.95 0.07 14.47
C ILE A 94 8.09 -0.71 13.80
N ASN A 95 8.48 -1.85 14.36
CA ASN A 95 9.51 -2.71 13.78
C ASN A 95 9.12 -3.23 12.39
N PHE A 96 7.86 -3.60 12.19
CA PHE A 96 7.33 -4.00 10.88
C PHE A 96 7.48 -2.86 9.86
N TRP A 97 7.00 -1.65 10.17
CA TRP A 97 7.05 -0.52 9.23
C TRP A 97 8.47 -0.05 8.92
N GLN A 98 9.36 -0.02 9.92
CA GLN A 98 10.77 0.26 9.69
C GLN A 98 11.45 -0.79 8.81
N GLY A 99 11.11 -2.07 9.00
CA GLY A 99 11.59 -3.16 8.15
C GLY A 99 11.06 -3.05 6.72
N LEU A 100 9.77 -2.72 6.55
CA LEU A 100 9.14 -2.52 5.26
C LEU A 100 9.78 -1.36 4.49
N ILE A 101 9.99 -0.20 5.14
CA ILE A 101 10.68 0.93 4.51
C ILE A 101 12.10 0.53 4.11
N LEU A 102 12.85 -0.09 5.03
CA LEU A 102 14.24 -0.44 4.80
C LEU A 102 14.42 -1.42 3.62
N LYS A 103 13.61 -2.47 3.55
CA LYS A 103 13.72 -3.52 2.52
C LYS A 103 12.94 -3.18 1.26
N GLY A 104 11.72 -2.69 1.40
CA GLY A 104 10.82 -2.37 0.29
C GLY A 104 11.21 -1.13 -0.51
N MET A 105 12.01 -0.22 0.07
CA MET A 105 12.55 0.95 -0.66
C MET A 105 14.00 0.72 -1.15
N GLY A 106 14.51 -0.52 -1.12
CA GLY A 106 15.90 -0.83 -1.46
C GLY A 106 16.32 -0.30 -2.84
N GLN A 107 15.51 -0.57 -3.89
CA GLN A 107 15.77 -0.04 -5.24
C GLN A 107 15.76 1.49 -5.27
N PHE A 108 14.84 2.12 -4.55
CA PHE A 108 14.77 3.58 -4.49
C PHE A 108 16.06 4.17 -3.90
N PHE A 109 16.62 3.58 -2.84
CA PHE A 109 17.89 4.02 -2.27
C PHE A 109 19.04 3.86 -3.27
N PHE A 110 19.09 2.73 -3.99
CA PHE A 110 20.08 2.47 -5.04
C PHE A 110 20.00 3.47 -6.20
N GLU A 111 18.81 3.68 -6.77
CA GLU A 111 18.59 4.58 -7.92
C GLU A 111 18.95 6.03 -7.58
N ASN A 112 18.63 6.47 -6.36
CA ASN A 112 18.97 7.82 -5.89
C ASN A 112 20.41 7.93 -5.36
N LYS A 113 21.17 6.81 -5.33
CA LYS A 113 22.54 6.74 -4.79
C LYS A 113 22.63 7.25 -3.34
N ILE A 114 21.65 6.94 -2.51
CA ILE A 114 21.60 7.35 -1.11
C ILE A 114 21.72 6.16 -0.15
N PRO A 115 22.24 6.36 1.08
CA PRO A 115 22.26 5.30 2.08
C PRO A 115 20.86 4.76 2.40
N PHE A 116 20.79 3.50 2.81
CA PHE A 116 19.55 2.91 3.32
C PHE A 116 19.00 3.74 4.49
N GLN A 117 17.74 4.14 4.39
CA GLN A 117 17.08 4.95 5.41
C GLN A 117 16.20 4.08 6.31
N LYS A 118 16.27 4.34 7.62
CA LYS A 118 15.40 3.75 8.64
C LYS A 118 14.87 4.87 9.54
N PRO A 119 13.77 5.54 9.15
CA PRO A 119 13.29 6.71 9.88
C PRO A 119 12.83 6.34 11.30
N LYS A 120 13.01 7.28 12.23
CA LYS A 120 12.42 7.19 13.57
C LYS A 120 10.92 7.38 13.45
N LEU A 121 10.14 6.40 13.90
CA LEU A 121 8.68 6.52 13.96
C LEU A 121 8.29 7.05 15.34
N ILE A 122 7.57 8.16 15.36
CA ILE A 122 6.96 8.74 16.57
C ILE A 122 5.45 8.60 16.40
N THR A 123 4.75 8.14 17.42
CA THR A 123 3.32 7.87 17.32
C THR A 123 2.58 8.38 18.56
N GLY A 124 1.35 8.84 18.36
CA GLY A 124 0.52 9.41 19.42
C GLY A 124 0.05 8.39 20.48
N LYS A 125 -0.64 8.88 21.51
CA LYS A 125 -1.24 8.03 22.54
C LYS A 125 -2.36 7.17 21.96
N THR A 126 -2.46 5.95 22.50
CA THR A 126 -3.19 4.80 21.96
C THR A 126 -4.64 5.09 21.59
N ARG A 127 -4.94 5.22 20.29
CA ARG A 127 -6.31 4.99 19.81
C ARG A 127 -6.41 3.49 19.57
N LEU A 128 -7.04 2.77 20.50
CA LEU A 128 -7.30 1.33 20.34
C LEU A 128 -8.26 1.14 19.16
N LEU A 129 -7.70 0.83 17.99
CA LEU A 129 -8.45 0.48 16.80
C LEU A 129 -8.89 -0.97 16.95
N LYS A 130 -10.21 -1.20 17.04
CA LYS A 130 -10.77 -2.54 17.18
C LYS A 130 -10.48 -3.37 15.92
N ILE A 131 -9.98 -4.58 16.12
CA ILE A 131 -9.91 -5.61 15.07
C ILE A 131 -11.31 -6.20 14.95
N ILE A 132 -11.97 -6.02 13.81
CA ILE A 132 -13.28 -6.63 13.56
C ILE A 132 -13.24 -7.34 12.22
N PHE A 133 -13.05 -8.66 12.25
CA PHE A 133 -13.25 -9.55 11.11
C PHE A 133 -14.26 -10.64 11.46
N ASN A 134 -15.44 -10.25 11.95
CA ASN A 134 -16.51 -11.21 12.21
C ASN A 134 -17.39 -11.35 10.96
N ASN A 135 -17.72 -12.60 10.61
CA ASN A 135 -18.63 -13.00 9.52
C ASN A 135 -18.17 -12.67 8.10
N LEU A 136 -16.88 -12.85 7.77
CA LEU A 136 -16.46 -12.93 6.37
C LEU A 136 -17.03 -14.21 5.74
N GLY A 137 -17.43 -14.12 4.46
CA GLY A 137 -17.96 -15.26 3.72
C GLY A 137 -16.89 -16.32 3.39
N ARG A 138 -17.07 -17.07 2.31
CA ARG A 138 -16.05 -18.01 1.79
C ARG A 138 -15.38 -17.53 0.50
N GLY A 139 -15.65 -16.29 0.10
CA GLY A 139 -15.19 -15.72 -1.17
C GLY A 139 -13.69 -15.44 -1.22
N ILE A 140 -13.15 -15.47 -2.44
CA ILE A 140 -11.74 -15.22 -2.75
C ILE A 140 -11.65 -13.95 -3.59
N LEU A 141 -10.94 -12.94 -3.08
CA LEU A 141 -10.58 -11.74 -3.81
C LEU A 141 -9.31 -12.01 -4.64
N VAL A 142 -9.35 -11.75 -5.94
CA VAL A 142 -8.18 -11.85 -6.83
C VAL A 142 -7.83 -10.47 -7.38
N PRO A 143 -6.67 -9.89 -7.02
CA PRO A 143 -6.16 -8.68 -7.66
C PRO A 143 -5.73 -8.93 -9.11
N VAL A 144 -6.23 -8.13 -10.04
CA VAL A 144 -5.99 -8.24 -11.48
C VAL A 144 -5.33 -6.97 -12.00
N GLY A 145 -4.05 -7.09 -12.37
CA GLY A 145 -3.25 -5.99 -12.92
C GLY A 145 -3.14 -5.98 -14.45
N GLY A 146 -3.63 -7.02 -15.13
CA GLY A 146 -3.50 -7.19 -16.59
C GLY A 146 -2.20 -7.88 -17.03
N GLY A 147 -1.36 -8.30 -16.08
CA GLY A 147 -0.20 -9.15 -16.33
C GLY A 147 -0.57 -10.64 -16.36
N LYS A 148 0.32 -11.45 -16.93
CA LYS A 148 0.17 -12.91 -17.06
C LYS A 148 -0.11 -13.61 -15.72
N ASP A 149 0.51 -13.15 -14.62
CA ASP A 149 0.43 -13.81 -13.32
C ASP A 149 -1.01 -13.84 -12.79
N SER A 150 -1.74 -12.71 -12.92
CA SER A 150 -3.15 -12.65 -12.52
C SER A 150 -4.06 -13.51 -13.39
N ALA A 151 -3.74 -13.68 -14.67
CA ALA A 151 -4.49 -14.60 -15.55
C ALA A 151 -4.29 -16.06 -15.13
N VAL A 152 -3.06 -16.45 -14.77
CA VAL A 152 -2.76 -17.80 -14.25
C VAL A 152 -3.54 -18.06 -12.96
N THR A 153 -3.57 -17.11 -12.01
CA THR A 153 -4.34 -17.28 -10.78
C THR A 153 -5.84 -17.43 -11.05
N LEU A 154 -6.42 -16.63 -11.95
CA LEU A 154 -7.83 -16.75 -12.31
C LEU A 154 -8.15 -18.14 -12.90
N GLU A 155 -7.31 -18.64 -13.81
CA GLU A 155 -7.48 -19.97 -14.40
C GLU A 155 -7.31 -21.10 -13.38
N LEU A 156 -6.36 -20.98 -12.45
CA LEU A 156 -6.20 -21.96 -11.36
C LEU A 156 -7.43 -22.00 -10.44
N MET A 157 -7.99 -20.84 -10.08
CA MET A 157 -9.20 -20.78 -9.26
C MET A 157 -10.42 -21.36 -9.99
N LYS A 158 -10.54 -21.08 -11.29
CA LYS A 158 -11.58 -21.64 -12.16
C LYS A 158 -11.48 -23.17 -12.22
N LYS A 159 -10.29 -23.72 -12.47
CA LYS A 159 -10.04 -25.17 -12.47
C LYS A 159 -10.33 -25.82 -11.12
N ALA A 160 -10.08 -25.11 -10.02
CA ALA A 160 -10.41 -25.56 -8.66
C ALA A 160 -11.90 -25.43 -8.30
N GLY A 161 -12.77 -24.99 -9.23
CA GLY A 161 -14.20 -24.79 -8.99
C GLY A 161 -14.49 -23.70 -7.94
N LYS A 162 -13.58 -22.74 -7.73
CA LYS A 162 -13.73 -21.66 -6.76
C LYS A 162 -14.23 -20.40 -7.45
N GLY A 163 -15.36 -19.86 -6.96
CA GLY A 163 -15.82 -18.54 -7.36
C GLY A 163 -14.87 -17.44 -6.86
N VAL A 164 -14.54 -16.50 -7.72
CA VAL A 164 -13.62 -15.39 -7.42
C VAL A 164 -14.30 -14.04 -7.60
N GLN A 165 -13.98 -13.12 -6.72
CA GLN A 165 -14.30 -11.70 -6.84
C GLN A 165 -13.06 -10.99 -7.37
N CYS A 166 -13.12 -10.54 -8.63
CA CYS A 166 -11.99 -9.82 -9.23
C CYS A 166 -11.93 -8.40 -8.67
N PHE A 167 -10.72 -7.89 -8.47
CA PHE A 167 -10.43 -6.56 -7.96
C PHE A 167 -9.30 -5.92 -8.76
N SER A 168 -9.41 -4.63 -9.08
CA SER A 168 -8.35 -3.92 -9.81
C SER A 168 -8.18 -2.48 -9.32
N LEU A 169 -6.92 -2.11 -9.10
CA LEU A 169 -6.50 -0.75 -8.78
C LEU A 169 -6.11 -0.02 -10.07
N ASN A 170 -6.78 1.09 -10.36
CA ASN A 170 -6.55 1.88 -11.57
C ASN A 170 -6.49 1.00 -12.84
N PRO A 171 -7.54 0.22 -13.14
CA PRO A 171 -7.50 -0.80 -14.19
C PRO A 171 -7.06 -0.20 -15.53
N THR A 172 -6.09 -0.85 -16.15
CA THR A 172 -5.67 -0.61 -17.53
C THR A 172 -6.60 -1.33 -18.51
N GLY A 173 -6.50 -1.02 -19.81
CA GLY A 173 -7.23 -1.76 -20.84
C GLY A 173 -6.92 -3.27 -20.82
N ALA A 174 -5.69 -3.65 -20.50
CA ALA A 174 -5.29 -5.05 -20.34
C ALA A 174 -6.01 -5.70 -19.15
N ALA A 175 -6.01 -5.06 -17.97
CA ALA A 175 -6.70 -5.56 -16.78
C ALA A 175 -8.21 -5.76 -17.02
N LEU A 176 -8.85 -4.80 -17.70
CA LEU A 176 -10.28 -4.89 -18.05
C LEU A 176 -10.55 -6.07 -18.99
N LYS A 177 -9.71 -6.27 -20.02
CA LYS A 177 -9.82 -7.41 -20.95
C LYS A 177 -9.62 -8.74 -20.22
N THR A 178 -8.60 -8.86 -19.35
CA THR A 178 -8.37 -10.07 -18.55
C THR A 178 -9.57 -10.41 -17.68
N MET A 179 -10.13 -9.44 -16.95
CA MET A 179 -11.33 -9.66 -16.13
C MET A 179 -12.54 -10.06 -16.96
N LYS A 180 -12.73 -9.46 -18.14
CA LYS A 180 -13.81 -9.83 -19.08
C LYS A 180 -13.67 -11.27 -19.55
N VAL A 181 -12.49 -11.67 -20.02
CA VAL A 181 -12.20 -13.03 -20.50
C VAL A 181 -12.36 -14.07 -19.39
N ALA A 182 -11.95 -13.74 -18.17
CA ALA A 182 -12.13 -14.60 -17.00
C ALA A 182 -13.58 -14.68 -16.48
N GLY A 183 -14.53 -13.95 -17.08
CA GLY A 183 -15.94 -13.97 -16.69
C GLY A 183 -16.27 -13.20 -15.42
N CYS A 184 -15.41 -12.25 -15.00
CA CYS A 184 -15.65 -11.40 -13.83
C CYS A 184 -16.78 -10.40 -14.13
N LYS A 185 -18.02 -10.69 -13.71
CA LYS A 185 -19.21 -9.85 -14.04
C LYS A 185 -19.23 -8.49 -13.35
N LYS A 186 -18.82 -8.41 -12.08
CA LYS A 186 -18.85 -7.19 -11.26
C LYS A 186 -17.52 -7.00 -10.54
N PRO A 187 -16.42 -6.67 -11.24
CA PRO A 187 -15.13 -6.48 -10.60
C PRO A 187 -15.17 -5.28 -9.65
N ILE A 188 -14.49 -5.39 -8.50
CA ILE A 188 -14.29 -4.28 -7.59
C ILE A 188 -13.24 -3.37 -8.20
N ILE A 189 -13.62 -2.13 -8.48
CA ILE A 189 -12.71 -1.15 -9.05
C ILE A 189 -12.32 -0.13 -7.97
N VAL A 190 -11.01 0.06 -7.81
CA VAL A 190 -10.46 1.11 -6.96
C VAL A 190 -9.69 2.11 -7.80
N ARG A 191 -9.92 3.40 -7.56
CA ARG A 191 -9.16 4.49 -8.17
C ARG A 191 -8.28 5.14 -7.12
N ARG A 192 -6.97 5.20 -7.37
CA ARG A 192 -6.00 5.94 -6.54
C ARG A 192 -5.49 7.12 -7.34
N LYS A 193 -5.67 8.31 -6.78
CA LYS A 193 -5.20 9.58 -7.35
C LYS A 193 -3.99 10.08 -6.55
N ILE A 194 -2.83 10.07 -7.19
CA ILE A 194 -1.62 10.70 -6.68
C ILE A 194 -1.83 12.22 -6.66
N ASP A 195 -1.32 12.86 -5.61
CA ASP A 195 -1.35 14.32 -5.47
C ASP A 195 -0.43 14.97 -6.51
N LYS A 196 -0.95 15.96 -7.24
CA LYS A 196 -0.20 16.69 -8.27
C LYS A 196 1.06 17.35 -7.71
N LYS A 197 1.05 17.76 -6.43
CA LYS A 197 2.21 18.36 -5.77
C LYS A 197 3.41 17.41 -5.71
N LEU A 198 3.18 16.10 -5.60
CA LEU A 198 4.27 15.12 -5.71
C LEU A 198 4.90 15.13 -7.11
N LEU A 199 4.08 15.23 -8.15
CA LEU A 199 4.55 15.31 -9.54
C LEU A 199 5.33 16.60 -9.80
N GLU A 200 4.91 17.71 -9.21
CA GLU A 200 5.62 18.99 -9.26
C GLU A 200 6.99 18.91 -8.56
N LEU A 201 7.06 18.30 -7.37
CA LEU A 201 8.32 18.10 -6.66
C LEU A 201 9.28 17.21 -7.46
N ASN A 202 8.79 16.17 -8.13
CA ASN A 202 9.59 15.34 -9.02
C ASN A 202 10.21 16.17 -10.16
N ARG A 203 9.43 17.05 -10.80
CA ARG A 203 9.94 17.97 -11.85
C ARG A 203 10.98 18.95 -11.30
N ARG A 204 10.89 19.30 -10.02
CA ARG A 204 11.85 20.15 -9.31
C ARG A 204 13.10 19.42 -8.82
N GLY A 205 13.24 18.12 -9.10
CA GLY A 205 14.42 17.34 -8.74
C GLY A 205 14.46 16.85 -7.28
N PHE A 206 13.31 16.74 -6.63
CA PHE A 206 13.17 15.97 -5.38
C PHE A 206 13.39 14.47 -5.66
N LEU A 207 13.66 13.70 -4.61
CA LEU A 207 13.90 12.27 -4.72
C LEU A 207 12.66 11.55 -5.27
N ASN A 208 12.87 10.65 -6.23
CA ASN A 208 11.80 9.86 -6.84
C ASN A 208 12.34 8.49 -7.23
N GLY A 209 11.44 7.55 -7.53
CA GLY A 209 11.80 6.19 -7.91
C GLY A 209 10.86 5.17 -7.30
N HIS A 210 11.35 3.94 -7.18
CA HIS A 210 10.59 2.79 -6.72
C HIS A 210 9.84 3.03 -5.39
N THR A 211 8.69 2.37 -5.25
CA THR A 211 7.95 2.21 -4.00
C THR A 211 7.43 0.78 -3.93
N PRO A 212 7.28 0.17 -2.73
CA PRO A 212 6.85 -1.21 -2.59
C PRO A 212 5.35 -1.38 -2.95
N PHE A 213 5.05 -1.35 -4.25
CA PHE A 213 3.68 -1.34 -4.77
C PHE A 213 2.92 -2.61 -4.41
N SER A 214 3.56 -3.78 -4.40
CA SER A 214 2.89 -5.02 -3.98
C SER A 214 2.51 -5.00 -2.50
N ALA A 215 3.29 -4.35 -1.63
CA ALA A 215 2.89 -4.14 -0.25
C ALA A 215 1.68 -3.21 -0.15
N TYR A 216 1.68 -2.11 -0.91
CA TYR A 216 0.50 -1.23 -1.03
C TYR A 216 -0.74 -2.00 -1.49
N LEU A 217 -0.59 -2.82 -2.53
CA LEU A 217 -1.67 -3.64 -3.07
C LEU A 217 -2.18 -4.64 -2.01
N ALA A 218 -1.31 -5.24 -1.20
CA ALA A 218 -1.70 -6.15 -0.13
C ALA A 218 -2.58 -5.48 0.94
N PHE A 219 -2.20 -4.29 1.43
CA PHE A 219 -3.01 -3.50 2.37
C PHE A 219 -4.35 -3.09 1.75
N LEU A 220 -4.34 -2.63 0.50
CA LEU A 220 -5.57 -2.23 -0.20
C LEU A 220 -6.50 -3.43 -0.45
N SER A 221 -5.96 -4.57 -0.86
CA SER A 221 -6.71 -5.80 -1.06
C SER A 221 -7.30 -6.33 0.25
N LEU A 222 -6.60 -6.17 1.38
CA LEU A 222 -7.16 -6.52 2.68
C LEU A 222 -8.37 -5.63 3.03
N LEU A 223 -8.29 -4.32 2.80
CA LEU A 223 -9.42 -3.42 2.98
C LEU A 223 -10.59 -3.77 2.04
N ALA A 224 -10.31 -4.00 0.76
CA ALA A 224 -11.33 -4.40 -0.22
C ALA A 224 -11.98 -5.74 0.16
N ALA A 225 -11.20 -6.73 0.57
CA ALA A 225 -11.72 -8.01 1.02
C ALA A 225 -12.67 -7.85 2.22
N ALA A 226 -12.28 -7.03 3.20
CA ALA A 226 -13.11 -6.74 4.36
C ALA A 226 -14.43 -6.04 3.98
N ILE A 227 -14.38 -5.03 3.11
CA ILE A 227 -15.55 -4.27 2.65
C ILE A 227 -16.54 -5.18 1.90
N PHE A 228 -16.04 -6.06 1.04
CA PHE A 228 -16.85 -6.92 0.17
C PHE A 228 -17.05 -8.33 0.73
N GLY A 229 -16.74 -8.57 2.01
CA GLY A 229 -16.99 -9.84 2.69
C GLY A 229 -16.17 -11.04 2.16
N GLN A 230 -15.03 -10.79 1.53
CA GLN A 230 -14.13 -11.83 1.02
C GLN A 230 -13.20 -12.30 2.14
N LYS A 231 -13.07 -13.62 2.30
CA LYS A 231 -12.25 -14.21 3.37
C LYS A 231 -10.80 -14.38 2.97
N TYR A 232 -10.55 -14.64 1.70
CA TYR A 232 -9.21 -14.90 1.18
C TYR A 232 -8.83 -13.83 0.15
N VAL A 233 -7.54 -13.50 0.11
CA VAL A 233 -6.94 -12.72 -0.98
C VAL A 233 -5.91 -13.63 -1.65
N ALA A 234 -6.06 -13.86 -2.94
CA ALA A 234 -5.12 -14.66 -3.73
C ALA A 234 -4.29 -13.72 -4.63
N LEU A 235 -3.05 -13.47 -4.21
CA LEU A 235 -2.06 -12.67 -4.94
C LEU A 235 -1.14 -13.58 -5.75
N SER A 236 -0.87 -13.21 -7.01
CA SER A 236 -0.06 -13.97 -7.95
C SER A 236 1.45 -13.70 -7.78
N ASN A 237 2.00 -13.94 -6.59
CA ASN A 237 3.43 -13.76 -6.35
C ASN A 237 4.24 -14.97 -6.86
N GLU A 238 5.23 -14.73 -7.71
CA GLU A 238 6.10 -15.77 -8.28
C GLU A 238 7.29 -16.13 -7.37
N ARG A 239 7.78 -17.37 -7.45
CA ARG A 239 8.90 -17.85 -6.62
C ARG A 239 10.19 -17.05 -6.85
N SER A 240 10.44 -16.61 -8.08
CA SER A 240 11.59 -15.77 -8.47
C SER A 240 11.60 -14.41 -7.77
N SER A 241 10.46 -13.94 -7.24
CA SER A 241 10.41 -12.72 -6.43
C SER A 241 11.19 -12.81 -5.10
N ASN A 242 11.66 -14.00 -4.72
CA ASN A 242 12.53 -14.17 -3.55
C ASN A 242 14.00 -13.82 -3.84
N GLU A 243 14.41 -13.77 -5.10
CA GLU A 243 15.80 -13.58 -5.48
C GLU A 243 16.17 -12.09 -5.48
N GLY A 244 17.32 -11.78 -4.87
CA GLY A 244 17.88 -10.44 -4.84
C GLY A 244 18.71 -10.16 -6.08
N ASN A 245 18.59 -8.95 -6.64
CA ASN A 245 19.07 -8.66 -7.99
C ASN A 245 20.34 -7.80 -8.01
N VAL A 246 20.63 -7.05 -6.94
CA VAL A 246 21.71 -6.04 -6.94
C VAL A 246 22.42 -5.96 -5.59
N LYS A 247 23.74 -5.85 -5.55
CA LYS A 247 24.50 -5.51 -4.32
C LYS A 247 24.68 -4.00 -4.22
N TYR A 248 24.32 -3.40 -3.09
CA TYR A 248 24.48 -1.98 -2.82
C TYR A 248 24.83 -1.76 -1.35
N LEU A 249 25.88 -0.98 -1.07
CA LEU A 249 26.37 -0.66 0.28
C LEU A 249 26.46 -1.91 1.20
N GLY A 250 27.03 -3.00 0.67
CA GLY A 250 27.21 -4.25 1.40
C GLY A 250 25.95 -5.10 1.61
N ARG A 251 24.81 -4.76 0.99
CA ARG A 251 23.54 -5.50 1.09
C ARG A 251 23.02 -5.93 -0.27
N THR A 252 22.38 -7.09 -0.33
CA THR A 252 21.62 -7.51 -1.51
C THR A 252 20.24 -6.86 -1.49
N ILE A 253 19.93 -6.09 -2.52
CA ILE A 253 18.63 -5.49 -2.79
C ILE A 253 17.79 -6.46 -3.61
N ASN A 254 16.59 -6.75 -3.11
CA ASN A 254 15.54 -7.39 -3.87
C ASN A 254 14.50 -6.33 -4.27
N HIS A 255 14.46 -5.97 -5.55
CA HIS A 255 13.47 -5.05 -6.13
C HIS A 255 12.03 -5.53 -5.88
N GLN A 256 11.84 -6.85 -5.88
CA GLN A 256 10.55 -7.51 -5.70
C GLN A 256 10.33 -7.96 -4.26
N TRP A 257 11.05 -7.40 -3.26
CA TRP A 257 10.95 -7.88 -1.87
C TRP A 257 9.51 -7.92 -1.35
N SER A 258 8.66 -6.95 -1.73
CA SER A 258 7.23 -6.92 -1.36
C SER A 258 6.35 -7.99 -2.03
N LYS A 259 6.93 -8.89 -2.82
CA LYS A 259 6.33 -10.12 -3.37
C LYS A 259 7.00 -11.39 -2.82
N SER A 260 8.01 -11.25 -1.96
CA SER A 260 8.73 -12.40 -1.40
C SER A 260 7.90 -13.15 -0.35
N PHE A 261 8.23 -14.43 -0.15
CA PHE A 261 7.64 -15.24 0.92
C PHE A 261 7.98 -14.67 2.31
N GLU A 262 9.13 -14.01 2.45
CA GLU A 262 9.49 -13.28 3.68
C GLU A 262 8.48 -12.17 3.98
N PHE A 263 8.15 -11.34 2.98
CA PHE A 263 7.18 -10.27 3.13
C PHE A 263 5.79 -10.83 3.45
N GLU A 264 5.35 -11.88 2.75
CA GLU A 264 4.04 -12.49 2.99
C GLU A 264 3.87 -12.99 4.43
N GLN A 265 4.88 -13.67 4.98
CA GLN A 265 4.84 -14.14 6.37
C GLN A 265 4.80 -12.97 7.35
N LYS A 266 5.62 -11.94 7.14
CA LYS A 266 5.63 -10.74 7.99
C LYS A 266 4.30 -9.99 7.93
N PHE A 267 3.72 -9.85 6.73
CA PHE A 267 2.43 -9.20 6.54
C PHE A 267 1.30 -9.98 7.19
N ARG A 268 1.26 -11.32 7.03
CA ARG A 268 0.29 -12.18 7.72
C ARG A 268 0.38 -12.05 9.25
N ASN A 269 1.59 -11.99 9.80
CA ASN A 269 1.77 -11.80 11.23
C ASN A 269 1.37 -10.40 11.69
N TYR A 270 1.63 -9.36 10.89
CA TYR A 270 1.21 -7.99 11.17
C TYR A 270 -0.32 -7.82 11.19
N CYS A 271 -1.05 -8.61 10.40
CA CYS A 271 -2.50 -8.53 10.28
C CYS A 271 -3.28 -9.31 11.35
N LYS A 272 -2.60 -10.05 12.24
CA LYS A 272 -3.22 -10.75 13.38
C LYS A 272 -3.55 -9.77 14.49
#